data_AF-A0A662ZAA6-F1
#
_entry.id   AF-A0A662ZAA6-F1
#
_cell.length_a   1.000
_cell.length_b   1.000
_cell.length_c   1.000
_cell.angle_alpha   90.00
_cell.angle_beta   90.00
_cell.angle_gamma   90.00
#
_symmetry.space_group_name_H-M   'P 1'
#
loop_
_entity.id
_entity.type
_entity.pdbx_description
1 polymer ?
#
loop_
_entity_poly.entity_id
_entity_poly.type
_entity_poly.pdbx_seq_one_letter_code
_entity_poly.pdbx_strand_id
1 'polypeptide(L)'
;MVDLTSLNTFKNVNLGNDNAIVNLNQDNKLTSNATFSKANIFRFLRSSSTQANNNLVRTELLKSLGKAFGLEQGIGAGPKGEVTFSKDFMDKLEKILGPSFKREDFGVPAEGGAVKSGKPLTQRRINQIMTQASAYETKDFSIDAYKSKLAVVMKDLGMPDVKGKTKEQLDQMFANNRTARIFADVQKSLDFLENELDELLKNNGKYEYELELTEGAEDEEAQRQKIIEGTTNKFEMKDPATGQYVNYEHSDEQKSNLRDNILWPRLGGETIHVERVFINPQTAESIKPLKNYIASTIKSFVKNSIDSYFESKRQGKIEAFNNHVVNNAGACMEDKGKKFIEFRQRHLEGPVDRALEANLNAVINGNVAKTQKEQIESEITRLVALNPEGEWEDYAAELKKTLVGKYATVIKVKVEGGRREYVEVKQDGKPVERAITAEDIDRIGEELYNDILGL
;
A
#
# COMPACT_ATOMS: atom_id res chain seq x y z
N MET A 1 -2.24 -10.03 15.47
CA MET A 1 -2.53 -10.78 14.24
C MET A 1 -4.03 -10.99 14.17
N VAL A 2 -4.66 -10.83 13.00
CA VAL A 2 -6.11 -11.04 12.82
C VAL A 2 -6.39 -12.53 12.73
N ASP A 3 -7.29 -13.06 13.56
CA ASP A 3 -7.66 -14.47 13.57
C ASP A 3 -9.09 -14.67 13.05
N LEU A 4 -9.19 -14.89 11.73
CA LEU A 4 -10.49 -15.09 11.08
C LEU A 4 -11.09 -16.48 11.33
N THR A 5 -10.47 -17.37 12.11
CA THR A 5 -11.06 -18.69 12.43
C THR A 5 -12.32 -18.55 13.27
N SER A 6 -12.37 -17.52 14.12
CA SER A 6 -13.53 -17.13 14.91
C SER A 6 -14.76 -16.76 14.05
N LEU A 7 -14.56 -16.47 12.76
CA LEU A 7 -15.63 -16.16 11.80
C LEU A 7 -16.09 -17.36 10.97
N ASN A 8 -15.53 -18.56 11.17
CA ASN A 8 -15.81 -19.72 10.32
C ASN A 8 -17.31 -20.07 10.24
N THR A 9 -18.06 -19.88 11.33
CA THR A 9 -19.52 -20.05 11.36
C THR A 9 -20.24 -19.19 10.31
N PHE A 10 -19.68 -18.02 10.00
CA PHE A 10 -20.26 -17.03 9.10
C PHE A 10 -19.60 -16.99 7.73
N LYS A 11 -18.58 -17.80 7.46
CA LYS A 11 -17.95 -17.86 6.14
C LYS A 11 -18.81 -18.64 5.15
N ASN A 12 -18.81 -18.22 3.88
CA ASN A 12 -19.45 -18.91 2.76
C ASN A 12 -20.94 -19.22 3.00
N VAL A 13 -21.67 -18.31 3.64
CA VAL A 13 -23.11 -18.50 3.89
C VAL A 13 -23.86 -18.59 2.57
N ASN A 14 -24.49 -19.75 2.36
CA ASN A 14 -25.40 -19.99 1.26
C ASN A 14 -26.67 -20.66 1.76
N LEU A 15 -27.72 -19.86 1.89
CA LEU A 15 -29.08 -20.20 2.32
C LEU A 15 -30.05 -20.20 1.13
N GLY A 16 -29.53 -20.22 -0.10
CA GLY A 16 -30.30 -20.25 -1.35
C GLY A 16 -30.94 -18.91 -1.76
N ASN A 17 -30.90 -17.88 -0.92
CA ASN A 17 -31.46 -16.56 -1.22
C ASN A 17 -30.71 -15.45 -0.47
N ASP A 18 -30.26 -14.42 -1.18
CA ASP A 18 -29.55 -13.28 -0.59
C ASP A 18 -30.34 -12.51 0.46
N ASN A 19 -31.67 -12.51 0.36
CA ASN A 19 -32.58 -11.91 1.33
C ASN A 19 -33.02 -12.89 2.42
N ALA A 20 -32.51 -14.12 2.46
CA ALA A 20 -32.77 -15.07 3.55
C ALA A 20 -32.37 -14.44 4.88
N ILE A 21 -33.30 -14.44 5.84
CA ILE A 21 -33.03 -13.99 7.20
C ILE A 21 -32.28 -15.09 7.91
N VAL A 22 -31.14 -14.74 8.51
CA VAL A 22 -30.25 -15.71 9.13
C VAL A 22 -30.67 -16.00 10.56
N ASN A 23 -30.74 -17.29 10.89
CA ASN A 23 -31.00 -17.82 12.23
C ASN A 23 -29.87 -18.77 12.64
N LEU A 24 -29.73 -19.00 13.94
CA LEU A 24 -28.92 -20.08 14.50
C LEU A 24 -29.83 -21.23 14.92
N ASN A 25 -29.49 -22.46 14.53
CA ASN A 25 -30.14 -23.65 15.08
C ASN A 25 -29.50 -24.07 16.42
N GLN A 26 -29.98 -25.16 17.01
CA GLN A 26 -29.47 -25.69 18.29
C GLN A 26 -27.99 -26.12 18.23
N ASP A 27 -27.46 -26.38 17.03
CA ASP A 27 -26.05 -26.76 16.79
C ASP A 27 -25.17 -25.55 16.43
N ASN A 28 -25.67 -24.32 16.62
CA ASN A 28 -25.01 -23.07 16.20
C ASN A 28 -24.69 -22.99 14.69
N LYS A 29 -25.43 -23.72 13.85
CA LYS A 29 -25.34 -23.62 12.39
C LYS A 29 -26.28 -22.53 11.87
N LEU A 30 -25.80 -21.81 10.87
CA LEU A 30 -26.61 -20.80 10.18
C LEU A 30 -27.68 -21.48 9.32
N THR A 31 -28.92 -21.07 9.51
CA THR A 31 -30.09 -21.57 8.80
C THR A 31 -30.98 -20.41 8.39
N SER A 32 -31.99 -20.70 7.56
CA SER A 32 -33.06 -19.76 7.28
C SER A 32 -34.40 -20.47 7.22
N ASN A 33 -35.43 -19.80 7.71
CA ASN A 33 -36.83 -20.21 7.58
C ASN A 33 -37.71 -19.08 7.01
N ALA A 34 -37.10 -17.95 6.60
CA ALA A 34 -37.81 -16.76 6.17
C ALA A 34 -36.96 -15.93 5.21
N THR A 35 -37.62 -15.27 4.26
CA THR A 35 -36.99 -14.31 3.35
C THR A 35 -37.48 -12.90 3.66
N PHE A 36 -36.54 -11.97 3.75
CA PHE A 36 -36.82 -10.55 3.93
C PHE A 36 -37.46 -9.98 2.66
N SER A 37 -38.69 -9.49 2.77
CA SER A 37 -39.43 -8.79 1.72
C SER A 37 -40.23 -7.64 2.34
N LYS A 38 -40.55 -6.60 1.54
CA LYS A 38 -41.36 -5.46 2.03
C LYS A 38 -42.68 -5.89 2.68
N ALA A 39 -43.31 -6.98 2.19
CA ALA A 39 -44.56 -7.52 2.73
C ALA A 39 -44.38 -8.25 4.09
N ASN A 40 -43.18 -8.79 4.37
CA ASN A 40 -42.90 -9.58 5.57
C ASN A 40 -42.26 -8.78 6.71
N ILE A 41 -41.91 -7.50 6.50
CA ILE A 41 -41.32 -6.62 7.53
C ILE A 41 -42.20 -6.53 8.77
N PHE A 42 -43.50 -6.31 8.59
CA PHE A 42 -44.45 -6.19 9.70
C PHE A 42 -44.66 -7.50 10.48
N ARG A 43 -44.53 -8.66 9.82
CA ARG A 43 -44.59 -9.97 10.50
C ARG A 43 -43.31 -10.24 11.30
N PHE A 44 -42.14 -9.93 10.75
CA PHE A 44 -40.87 -10.06 11.45
C PHE A 44 -40.81 -9.17 12.69
N LEU A 45 -41.28 -7.92 12.58
CA LEU A 45 -41.32 -6.97 13.70
C LEU A 45 -42.28 -7.35 14.84
N ARG A 46 -43.22 -8.29 14.60
CA ARG A 46 -44.21 -8.73 15.60
C ARG A 46 -43.88 -10.08 16.25
N SER A 47 -42.92 -10.84 15.73
CA SER A 47 -42.54 -12.14 16.29
C SER A 47 -41.39 -12.01 17.30
N SER A 48 -41.71 -12.08 18.59
CA SER A 48 -40.72 -11.99 19.67
C SER A 48 -39.66 -13.09 19.61
N SER A 49 -40.03 -14.30 19.22
CA SER A 49 -39.10 -15.43 19.08
C SER A 49 -38.15 -15.27 17.89
N THR A 50 -38.64 -14.76 16.76
CA THR A 50 -37.80 -14.51 15.58
C THR A 50 -36.84 -13.35 15.81
N GLN A 51 -37.28 -12.30 16.52
CA GLN A 51 -36.40 -11.21 16.93
C GLN A 51 -35.33 -11.67 17.91
N ALA A 52 -35.68 -12.49 18.90
CA ALA A 52 -34.73 -13.06 19.86
C ALA A 52 -33.64 -13.89 19.15
N ASN A 53 -34.02 -14.75 18.21
CA ASN A 53 -33.06 -15.54 17.43
C ASN A 53 -32.15 -14.67 16.55
N ASN A 54 -32.67 -13.61 15.92
CA ASN A 54 -31.84 -12.74 15.11
C ASN A 54 -30.92 -11.85 15.97
N ASN A 55 -31.37 -11.44 17.17
CA ASN A 55 -30.52 -10.78 18.17
C ASN A 55 -29.39 -11.71 18.65
N LEU A 56 -29.66 -13.01 18.80
CA LEU A 56 -28.64 -14.01 19.10
C LEU A 56 -27.61 -14.11 17.96
N VAL A 57 -28.06 -14.20 16.70
CA VAL A 57 -27.15 -14.22 15.53
C VAL A 57 -26.28 -12.97 15.47
N ARG A 58 -26.86 -11.78 15.69
CA ARG A 58 -26.10 -10.52 15.79
C ARG A 58 -25.06 -10.56 16.90
N THR A 59 -25.45 -11.04 18.07
CA THR A 59 -24.57 -11.13 19.24
C THR A 59 -23.40 -12.06 18.95
N GLU A 60 -23.65 -13.24 18.37
CA GLU A 60 -22.57 -14.17 17.99
C GLU A 60 -21.69 -13.62 16.87
N LEU A 61 -22.27 -12.95 15.85
CA LEU A 61 -21.49 -12.29 14.81
C LEU A 61 -20.57 -11.20 15.39
N LEU A 62 -21.09 -10.35 16.29
CA LEU A 62 -20.30 -9.31 16.95
C LEU A 62 -19.21 -9.92 17.84
N LYS A 63 -19.50 -10.99 18.59
CA LYS A 63 -18.49 -11.72 19.37
C LYS A 63 -17.39 -12.28 18.48
N SER A 64 -17.75 -12.95 17.39
CA SER A 64 -16.80 -13.49 16.42
C SER A 64 -15.95 -12.40 15.77
N LEU A 65 -16.54 -11.27 15.39
CA LEU A 65 -15.79 -10.11 14.86
C LEU A 65 -14.87 -9.52 15.93
N GLY A 66 -15.36 -9.40 17.16
CA GLY A 66 -14.57 -8.93 18.30
C GLY A 66 -13.34 -9.79 18.53
N LYS A 67 -13.51 -11.11 18.53
CA LYS A 67 -12.39 -12.06 18.62
C LYS A 67 -11.45 -11.95 17.42
N ALA A 68 -11.99 -11.92 16.20
CA ALA A 68 -11.18 -11.85 14.99
C ALA A 68 -10.26 -10.63 14.94
N PHE A 69 -10.76 -9.48 15.40
CA PHE A 69 -10.04 -8.21 15.37
C PHE A 69 -9.33 -7.86 16.68
N GLY A 70 -9.40 -8.70 17.71
CA GLY A 70 -8.79 -8.45 19.02
C GLY A 70 -9.44 -7.27 19.77
N LEU A 71 -10.77 -7.18 19.71
CA LEU A 71 -11.60 -6.17 20.36
C LEU A 71 -12.40 -6.73 21.55
N GLU A 72 -12.01 -7.90 22.06
CA GLU A 72 -12.73 -8.64 23.11
C GLU A 72 -12.91 -7.84 24.41
N GLN A 73 -11.98 -6.92 24.72
CA GLN A 73 -12.06 -6.01 25.87
C GLN A 73 -13.31 -5.10 25.86
N GLY A 74 -13.92 -4.90 24.70
CA GLY A 74 -15.14 -4.13 24.55
C GLY A 74 -16.42 -4.96 24.69
N ILE A 75 -16.30 -6.25 24.98
CA ILE A 75 -17.40 -7.19 25.20
C ILE A 75 -17.52 -7.44 26.71
N GLY A 76 -18.69 -7.15 27.28
CA GLY A 76 -18.93 -7.26 28.72
C GLY A 76 -20.23 -7.98 29.05
N ALA A 77 -20.46 -8.22 30.34
CA ALA A 77 -21.72 -8.72 30.86
C ALA A 77 -22.59 -7.55 31.37
N GLY A 78 -23.83 -7.51 30.90
CA GLY A 78 -24.84 -6.55 31.34
C GLY A 78 -25.48 -6.94 32.68
N PRO A 79 -26.30 -6.05 33.26
CA PRO A 79 -26.90 -6.24 34.59
C PRO A 79 -27.79 -7.48 34.71
N LYS A 80 -28.25 -8.02 33.57
CA LYS A 80 -29.12 -9.20 33.48
C LYS A 80 -28.41 -10.44 32.91
N GLY A 81 -27.08 -10.44 32.88
CA GLY A 81 -26.28 -11.52 32.28
C GLY A 81 -26.24 -11.50 30.74
N GLU A 82 -26.82 -10.48 30.12
CA GLU A 82 -26.79 -10.26 28.67
C GLU A 82 -25.40 -9.83 28.18
N VAL A 83 -25.02 -10.23 26.97
CA VAL A 83 -23.76 -9.76 26.36
C VAL A 83 -23.94 -8.30 25.93
N THR A 84 -22.98 -7.46 26.31
CA THR A 84 -22.97 -6.03 26.00
C THR A 84 -21.74 -5.66 25.18
N PHE A 85 -21.89 -4.67 24.32
CA PHE A 85 -20.84 -4.15 23.46
C PHE A 85 -20.63 -2.68 23.76
N SER A 86 -19.40 -2.28 24.10
CA SER A 86 -19.08 -0.89 24.41
C SER A 86 -19.23 0.01 23.17
N LYS A 87 -19.41 1.31 23.41
CA LYS A 87 -19.40 2.29 22.32
C LYS A 87 -18.10 2.20 21.49
N ASP A 88 -16.95 2.19 22.17
CA ASP A 88 -15.62 2.10 21.56
C ASP A 88 -15.45 0.85 20.68
N PHE A 89 -15.96 -0.30 21.13
CA PHE A 89 -15.99 -1.53 20.34
C PHE A 89 -16.73 -1.34 19.01
N MET A 90 -17.94 -0.79 19.08
CA MET A 90 -18.78 -0.59 17.89
C MET A 90 -18.17 0.46 16.95
N ASP A 91 -17.60 1.55 17.49
CA ASP A 91 -16.92 2.58 16.69
C ASP A 91 -15.70 1.99 15.96
N LYS A 92 -14.91 1.14 16.64
CA LYS A 92 -13.74 0.47 16.03
C LYS A 92 -14.16 -0.53 14.94
N LEU A 93 -15.19 -1.34 15.18
CA LEU A 93 -15.70 -2.26 14.15
C LEU A 93 -16.24 -1.52 12.93
N GLU A 94 -16.99 -0.43 13.13
CA GLU A 94 -17.50 0.41 12.04
C GLU A 94 -16.35 1.06 11.26
N LYS A 95 -15.29 1.51 11.95
CA LYS A 95 -14.07 2.03 11.30
C LYS A 95 -13.35 0.96 10.47
N ILE A 96 -13.26 -0.28 10.95
CA ILE A 96 -12.59 -1.40 10.26
C ILE A 96 -13.40 -1.85 9.05
N LEU A 97 -14.68 -2.17 9.26
CA LEU A 97 -15.54 -2.81 8.26
C LEU A 97 -16.22 -1.79 7.33
N GLY A 98 -16.10 -0.50 7.64
CA GLY A 98 -16.61 0.63 6.86
C GLY A 98 -18.14 0.65 6.80
N PRO A 99 -18.73 1.34 5.80
CA PRO A 99 -20.19 1.55 5.70
C PRO A 99 -21.00 0.26 5.51
N SER A 100 -20.32 -0.86 5.22
CA SER A 100 -20.92 -2.20 5.21
C SER A 100 -21.25 -2.72 6.62
N PHE A 101 -20.89 -1.99 7.67
CA PHE A 101 -21.23 -2.25 9.05
C PHE A 101 -21.71 -0.94 9.68
N LYS A 102 -22.88 -0.93 10.33
CA LYS A 102 -23.38 0.23 11.08
C LYS A 102 -23.93 -0.22 12.41
N ARG A 103 -23.60 0.49 13.49
CA ARG A 103 -24.10 0.18 14.85
C ARG A 103 -25.63 -0.03 14.89
N GLU A 104 -26.38 0.82 14.20
CA GLU A 104 -27.85 0.79 14.15
C GLU A 104 -28.41 -0.53 13.58
N ASP A 105 -27.71 -1.17 12.64
CA ASP A 105 -28.18 -2.42 12.03
C ASP A 105 -28.16 -3.58 13.03
N PHE A 106 -27.30 -3.46 14.05
CA PHE A 106 -27.16 -4.41 15.14
C PHE A 106 -27.98 -4.02 16.38
N GLY A 107 -28.67 -2.87 16.35
CA GLY A 107 -29.45 -2.27 17.45
C GLY A 107 -28.81 -2.40 18.83
N VAL A 108 -27.53 -2.04 18.87
CA VAL A 108 -26.77 -1.71 20.07
C VAL A 108 -26.98 -0.21 20.35
N PRO A 109 -27.30 0.21 21.59
CA PRO A 109 -27.44 1.64 21.94
C PRO A 109 -26.19 2.47 21.67
N ALA A 110 -26.33 3.78 21.52
CA ALA A 110 -25.24 4.69 21.15
C ALA A 110 -24.15 4.77 22.22
N GLU A 111 -24.55 4.67 23.49
CA GLU A 111 -23.69 4.56 24.67
C GLU A 111 -23.05 3.18 24.85
N GLY A 112 -23.43 2.20 24.03
CA GLY A 112 -23.10 0.79 24.19
C GLY A 112 -24.17 0.03 24.97
N GLY A 113 -24.10 -1.30 24.94
CA GLY A 113 -25.06 -2.15 25.64
C GLY A 113 -25.38 -3.44 24.88
N ALA A 114 -26.44 -4.11 25.30
CA ALA A 114 -26.89 -5.35 24.68
C ALA A 114 -27.59 -5.10 23.34
N VAL A 115 -27.57 -6.13 22.48
CA VAL A 115 -28.35 -6.17 21.23
C VAL A 115 -29.83 -6.29 21.59
N LYS A 116 -30.59 -5.20 21.44
CA LYS A 116 -32.02 -5.15 21.84
C LYS A 116 -32.97 -5.14 20.65
N SER A 117 -32.53 -4.64 19.51
CA SER A 117 -33.32 -4.55 18.27
C SER A 117 -32.39 -4.51 17.05
N GLY A 118 -32.89 -4.34 15.83
CA GLY A 118 -32.03 -4.16 14.64
C GLY A 118 -32.68 -4.57 13.33
N LYS A 119 -32.08 -4.17 12.20
CA LYS A 119 -32.52 -4.58 10.85
C LYS A 119 -32.18 -6.06 10.65
N PRO A 120 -33.07 -6.92 10.13
CA PRO A 120 -32.81 -8.35 10.00
C PRO A 120 -31.47 -8.63 9.33
N LEU A 121 -30.60 -9.41 9.99
CA LEU A 121 -29.37 -9.88 9.36
C LEU A 121 -29.74 -10.86 8.24
N THR A 122 -29.45 -10.46 7.01
CA THR A 122 -29.66 -11.27 5.79
C THR A 122 -28.36 -11.93 5.35
N GLN A 123 -28.45 -13.00 4.55
CA GLN A 123 -27.28 -13.63 3.91
C GLN A 123 -26.39 -12.59 3.23
N ARG A 124 -26.98 -11.72 2.41
CA ARG A 124 -26.24 -10.66 1.71
C ARG A 124 -25.46 -9.77 2.66
N ARG A 125 -26.04 -9.40 3.80
CA ARG A 125 -25.37 -8.53 4.79
C ARG A 125 -24.21 -9.26 5.46
N ILE A 126 -24.38 -10.53 5.82
CA ILE A 126 -23.29 -11.35 6.37
C ILE A 126 -22.16 -11.49 5.35
N ASN A 127 -22.48 -11.83 4.10
CA ASN A 127 -21.48 -11.96 3.04
C ASN A 127 -20.72 -10.64 2.81
N GLN A 128 -21.39 -9.50 2.82
CA GLN A 128 -20.72 -8.18 2.74
C GLN A 128 -19.73 -7.95 3.88
N ILE A 129 -20.13 -8.28 5.12
CA ILE A 129 -19.27 -8.13 6.30
C ILE A 129 -18.10 -9.12 6.23
N MET A 130 -18.34 -10.36 5.81
CA MET A 130 -17.28 -11.37 5.66
C MET A 130 -16.28 -11.01 4.56
N THR A 131 -16.72 -10.46 3.43
CA THR A 131 -15.82 -9.95 2.38
C THR A 131 -14.90 -8.88 2.95
N GLN A 132 -15.45 -7.91 3.68
CA GLN A 132 -14.66 -6.87 4.35
C GLN A 132 -13.68 -7.46 5.37
N ALA A 133 -14.12 -8.42 6.19
CA ALA A 133 -13.26 -9.05 7.18
C ALA A 133 -12.15 -9.91 6.55
N SER A 134 -12.45 -10.63 5.47
CA SER A 134 -11.49 -11.45 4.74
C SER A 134 -10.37 -10.64 4.09
N ALA A 135 -10.61 -9.36 3.80
CA ALA A 135 -9.58 -8.50 3.23
C ALA A 135 -8.37 -8.29 4.17
N TYR A 136 -8.57 -8.49 5.47
CA TYR A 136 -7.54 -8.44 6.50
C TYR A 136 -6.75 -9.75 6.66
N GLU A 137 -7.12 -10.81 5.95
CA GLU A 137 -6.42 -12.09 6.05
C GLU A 137 -5.00 -11.97 5.47
N THR A 138 -4.00 -12.33 6.25
CA THR A 138 -2.63 -12.47 5.77
C THR A 138 -2.43 -13.89 5.25
N LYS A 139 -2.58 -14.06 3.94
CA LYS A 139 -2.26 -15.30 3.21
C LYS A 139 -1.05 -15.08 2.31
N ASP A 140 -0.49 -16.19 1.83
CA ASP A 140 0.44 -16.19 0.71
C ASP A 140 -0.15 -15.44 -0.49
N PHE A 141 0.72 -14.83 -1.29
CA PHE A 141 0.29 -14.00 -2.41
C PHE A 141 -0.38 -14.85 -3.49
N SER A 142 -1.64 -14.55 -3.80
CA SER A 142 -2.28 -14.94 -5.06
C SER A 142 -2.93 -13.72 -5.71
N ILE A 143 -2.95 -13.69 -7.04
CA ILE A 143 -3.51 -12.57 -7.81
C ILE A 143 -4.99 -12.38 -7.44
N ASP A 144 -5.79 -13.45 -7.46
CA ASP A 144 -7.23 -13.42 -7.12
C ASP A 144 -7.52 -12.87 -5.73
N ALA A 145 -6.72 -13.25 -4.73
CA ALA A 145 -6.88 -12.77 -3.37
C ALA A 145 -6.60 -11.27 -3.28
N TYR A 146 -5.51 -10.80 -3.90
CA TYR A 146 -5.17 -9.37 -3.86
C TYR A 146 -6.06 -8.51 -4.75
N LYS A 147 -6.63 -9.04 -5.84
CA LYS A 147 -7.72 -8.38 -6.59
C LYS A 147 -8.97 -8.22 -5.72
N SER A 148 -9.35 -9.26 -4.97
CA SER A 148 -10.49 -9.20 -4.04
C SER A 148 -10.27 -8.17 -2.93
N LYS A 149 -9.05 -8.11 -2.37
CA LYS A 149 -8.64 -7.09 -1.40
C LYS A 149 -8.68 -5.68 -2.02
N LEU A 150 -8.15 -5.52 -3.22
CA LEU A 150 -8.12 -4.24 -3.92
C LEU A 150 -9.52 -3.71 -4.20
N ALA A 151 -10.47 -4.56 -4.60
CA ALA A 151 -11.86 -4.17 -4.80
C ALA A 151 -12.50 -3.55 -3.54
N VAL A 152 -12.12 -4.04 -2.36
CA VAL A 152 -12.53 -3.44 -1.08
C VAL A 152 -11.90 -2.05 -0.91
N VAL A 153 -10.59 -1.91 -1.15
CA VAL A 153 -9.89 -0.61 -1.05
C VAL A 153 -10.46 0.42 -2.03
N MET A 154 -10.68 0.02 -3.29
CA MET A 154 -11.26 0.90 -4.32
C MET A 154 -12.64 1.41 -3.90
N LYS A 155 -13.49 0.53 -3.36
CA LYS A 155 -14.80 0.93 -2.84
C LYS A 155 -14.69 1.90 -1.66
N ASP A 156 -13.77 1.63 -0.73
CA ASP A 156 -13.54 2.51 0.43
C ASP A 156 -13.07 3.91 0.01
N LEU A 157 -12.22 3.99 -1.01
CA LEU A 157 -11.70 5.24 -1.55
C LEU A 157 -12.66 5.92 -2.54
N GLY A 158 -13.83 5.33 -2.82
CA GLY A 158 -14.79 5.84 -3.81
C GLY A 158 -14.24 5.86 -5.24
N MET A 159 -13.31 4.96 -5.55
CA MET A 159 -12.64 4.91 -6.85
C MET A 159 -13.58 4.35 -7.93
N PRO A 160 -13.66 5.00 -9.10
CA PRO A 160 -14.31 4.42 -10.28
C PRO A 160 -13.50 3.23 -10.82
N ASP A 161 -14.09 2.45 -11.73
CA ASP A 161 -13.35 1.44 -12.48
C ASP A 161 -12.27 2.10 -13.35
N VAL A 162 -11.04 1.62 -13.21
CA VAL A 162 -9.83 2.14 -13.86
C VAL A 162 -9.30 1.21 -14.95
N LYS A 163 -9.99 0.09 -15.23
CA LYS A 163 -9.56 -0.89 -16.22
C LYS A 163 -9.44 -0.26 -17.61
N GLY A 164 -8.30 -0.50 -18.27
CA GLY A 164 -8.01 -0.01 -19.62
C GLY A 164 -7.72 1.49 -19.73
N LYS A 165 -7.61 2.22 -18.62
CA LYS A 165 -7.23 3.64 -18.64
C LYS A 165 -5.73 3.84 -18.86
N THR A 166 -5.37 4.86 -19.65
CA THR A 166 -3.97 5.25 -19.86
C THR A 166 -3.40 5.94 -18.63
N LYS A 167 -2.07 6.14 -18.59
CA LYS A 167 -1.41 6.87 -17.49
C LYS A 167 -1.99 8.28 -17.35
N GLU A 168 -2.07 9.01 -18.45
CA GLU A 168 -2.53 10.39 -18.51
C GLU A 168 -3.97 10.52 -18.01
N GLN A 169 -4.82 9.56 -18.36
CA GLN A 169 -6.20 9.51 -17.88
C GLN A 169 -6.27 9.29 -16.36
N LEU A 170 -5.43 8.42 -15.81
CA LEU A 170 -5.38 8.16 -14.37
C LEU A 170 -4.80 9.36 -13.60
N ASP A 171 -3.76 10.00 -14.14
CA ASP A 171 -3.16 11.21 -13.55
C ASP A 171 -4.20 12.35 -13.48
N GLN A 172 -5.00 12.52 -14.54
CA GLN A 172 -6.11 13.48 -14.55
C GLN A 172 -7.22 13.11 -13.57
N MET A 173 -7.65 11.85 -13.55
CA MET A 173 -8.72 11.37 -12.68
C MET A 173 -8.38 11.50 -11.19
N PHE A 174 -7.10 11.35 -10.83
CA PHE A 174 -6.65 11.32 -9.45
C PHE A 174 -5.64 12.42 -9.10
N ALA A 175 -5.64 13.53 -9.85
CA ALA A 175 -4.72 14.66 -9.65
C ALA A 175 -4.67 15.15 -8.19
N ASN A 176 -5.81 15.10 -7.49
CA ASN A 176 -5.96 15.53 -6.10
C ASN A 176 -6.07 14.36 -5.10
N ASN A 177 -5.90 13.11 -5.53
CA ASN A 177 -6.04 11.93 -4.68
C ASN A 177 -4.92 10.92 -4.96
N ARG A 178 -3.72 11.22 -4.43
CA ARG A 178 -2.52 10.40 -4.61
C ARG A 178 -2.69 8.96 -4.09
N THR A 179 -3.44 8.77 -3.01
CA THR A 179 -3.73 7.41 -2.51
C THR A 179 -4.51 6.59 -3.53
N ALA A 180 -5.59 7.14 -4.09
CA ALA A 180 -6.35 6.47 -5.15
C ALA A 180 -5.48 6.20 -6.38
N ARG A 181 -4.60 7.13 -6.74
CA ARG A 181 -3.66 6.97 -7.86
C ARG A 181 -2.71 5.77 -7.68
N ILE A 182 -2.20 5.52 -6.48
CA ILE A 182 -1.39 4.33 -6.17
C ILE A 182 -2.22 3.05 -6.33
N PHE A 183 -3.46 3.02 -5.84
CA PHE A 183 -4.29 1.82 -5.97
C PHE A 183 -4.73 1.55 -7.41
N ALA A 184 -4.77 2.58 -8.27
CA ALA A 184 -4.91 2.40 -9.71
C ALA A 184 -3.68 1.70 -10.32
N ASP A 185 -2.47 2.01 -9.86
CA ASP A 185 -1.26 1.28 -10.28
C ASP A 185 -1.23 -0.15 -9.78
N VAL A 186 -1.74 -0.38 -8.57
CA VAL A 186 -1.88 -1.73 -8.01
C VAL A 186 -2.84 -2.57 -8.86
N GLN A 187 -3.95 -1.99 -9.35
CA GLN A 187 -4.85 -2.67 -10.30
C GLN A 187 -4.10 -3.06 -11.58
N LYS A 188 -3.43 -2.10 -12.23
CA LYS A 188 -2.67 -2.36 -13.47
C LYS A 188 -1.56 -3.40 -13.27
N SER A 189 -0.88 -3.37 -12.13
CA SER A 189 0.15 -4.33 -11.75
C SER A 189 -0.40 -5.76 -11.64
N LEU A 190 -1.57 -5.92 -11.00
CA LEU A 190 -2.25 -7.21 -10.90
C LEU A 190 -2.73 -7.72 -12.26
N ASP A 191 -3.26 -6.84 -13.10
CA ASP A 191 -3.71 -7.20 -14.45
C ASP A 191 -2.53 -7.62 -15.36
N PHE A 192 -1.40 -6.93 -15.24
CA PHE A 192 -0.16 -7.27 -15.93
C PHE A 192 0.41 -8.64 -15.49
N LEU A 193 0.43 -8.92 -14.18
CA LEU A 193 0.86 -10.21 -13.66
C LEU A 193 -0.01 -11.37 -14.14
N GLU A 194 -1.30 -11.14 -14.30
CA GLU A 194 -2.27 -12.17 -14.69
C GLU A 194 -2.24 -12.46 -16.19
N ASN A 195 -2.08 -11.42 -17.02
CA ASN A 195 -2.39 -11.53 -18.45
C ASN A 195 -1.20 -11.27 -19.39
N GLU A 196 -0.11 -10.66 -18.91
CA GLU A 196 0.87 -10.05 -19.82
C GLU A 196 2.32 -10.47 -19.56
N LEU A 197 2.71 -10.69 -18.29
CA LEU A 197 4.11 -11.00 -17.95
C LEU A 197 4.62 -12.29 -18.63
N ASP A 198 3.77 -13.31 -18.74
CA ASP A 198 4.17 -14.58 -19.34
C ASP A 198 4.39 -14.47 -20.85
N GLU A 199 3.63 -13.62 -21.54
CA GLU A 199 3.78 -13.39 -22.97
C GLU A 199 4.92 -12.44 -23.32
N LEU A 200 5.35 -11.62 -22.36
CA LEU A 200 6.30 -10.54 -22.62
C LEU A 200 7.67 -11.05 -23.07
N LEU A 201 8.16 -12.10 -22.41
CA LEU A 201 9.48 -12.68 -22.62
C LEU A 201 9.32 -14.19 -22.83
N LYS A 202 10.10 -14.78 -23.72
CA LYS A 202 10.16 -16.24 -23.85
C LYS A 202 11.54 -16.68 -24.29
N ASN A 203 11.82 -17.96 -24.16
CA ASN A 203 12.99 -18.55 -24.80
C ASN A 203 12.73 -18.67 -26.31
N ASN A 204 13.79 -18.61 -27.11
CA ASN A 204 13.71 -18.90 -28.53
C ASN A 204 13.47 -20.41 -28.72
N GLY A 205 12.50 -20.77 -29.58
CA GLY A 205 12.09 -22.17 -29.75
C GLY A 205 13.18 -23.07 -30.33
N LYS A 206 14.10 -22.54 -31.15
CA LYS A 206 15.24 -23.32 -31.67
C LYS A 206 16.24 -23.61 -30.55
N TYR A 207 16.51 -22.62 -29.70
CA TYR A 207 17.38 -22.80 -28.54
C TYR A 207 16.80 -23.80 -27.53
N GLU A 208 15.49 -23.74 -27.24
CA GLU A 208 14.83 -24.74 -26.38
C GLU A 208 14.95 -26.15 -26.97
N TYR A 209 14.68 -26.29 -28.27
CA TYR A 209 14.81 -27.59 -28.95
C TYR A 209 16.25 -28.14 -28.91
N GLU A 210 17.26 -27.29 -29.09
CA GLU A 210 18.66 -27.70 -28.98
C GLU A 210 19.04 -28.16 -27.57
N LEU A 211 18.50 -27.53 -26.52
CA LEU A 211 18.68 -27.99 -25.15
C LEU A 211 17.96 -29.32 -24.90
N GLU A 212 16.72 -29.49 -25.36
CA GLU A 212 15.96 -30.75 -25.22
C GLU A 212 16.68 -31.93 -25.89
N LEU A 213 17.33 -31.71 -27.04
CA LEU A 213 18.11 -32.74 -27.73
C LEU A 213 19.36 -33.21 -26.96
N THR A 214 19.79 -32.48 -25.94
CA THR A 214 20.91 -32.90 -25.08
C THR A 214 20.50 -33.79 -23.92
N GLU A 215 19.20 -33.88 -23.61
CA GLU A 215 18.70 -34.74 -22.53
C GLU A 215 19.01 -36.22 -22.83
N GLY A 216 19.75 -36.87 -21.93
CA GLY A 216 20.09 -38.30 -22.05
C GLY A 216 21.37 -38.62 -22.86
N ALA A 217 22.18 -37.62 -23.21
CA ALA A 217 23.51 -37.83 -23.79
C ALA A 217 24.56 -38.25 -22.73
N GLU A 218 25.59 -39.03 -23.13
CA GLU A 218 26.68 -39.47 -22.23
C GLU A 218 27.44 -38.29 -21.57
N ASP A 219 27.55 -37.15 -22.26
CA ASP A 219 28.17 -35.91 -21.78
C ASP A 219 27.17 -34.73 -21.75
N GLU A 220 25.93 -34.99 -21.33
CA GLU A 220 24.81 -34.02 -21.31
C GLU A 220 25.24 -32.64 -20.77
N GLU A 221 25.92 -32.60 -19.63
CA GLU A 221 26.25 -31.33 -18.97
C GLU A 221 27.27 -30.49 -19.76
N ALA A 222 28.28 -31.14 -20.37
CA ALA A 222 29.27 -30.45 -21.19
C ALA A 222 28.68 -29.99 -22.53
N GLN A 223 27.76 -30.76 -23.12
CA GLN A 223 27.06 -30.38 -24.36
C GLN A 223 26.07 -29.25 -24.12
N ARG A 224 25.30 -29.32 -23.03
CA ARG A 224 24.38 -28.27 -22.59
C ARG A 224 25.11 -26.95 -22.36
N GLN A 225 26.25 -26.98 -21.65
CA GLN A 225 27.05 -25.79 -21.41
C GLN A 225 27.59 -25.17 -22.71
N LYS A 226 28.02 -25.98 -23.68
CA LYS A 226 28.43 -25.49 -25.01
C LYS A 226 27.30 -24.83 -25.77
N ILE A 227 26.07 -25.37 -25.70
CA ILE A 227 24.90 -24.76 -26.34
C ILE A 227 24.54 -23.44 -25.66
N ILE A 228 24.59 -23.39 -24.32
CA ILE A 228 24.41 -22.15 -23.56
C ILE A 228 25.46 -21.12 -24.00
N GLU A 229 26.74 -21.42 -23.98
CA GLU A 229 27.77 -20.41 -24.29
C GLU A 229 27.85 -20.04 -25.78
N GLY A 230 27.53 -20.99 -26.67
CA GLY A 230 27.64 -20.84 -28.12
C GLY A 230 26.42 -20.20 -28.81
N THR A 231 25.26 -20.13 -28.14
CA THR A 231 24.03 -19.59 -28.73
C THR A 231 23.86 -18.12 -28.38
N THR A 232 23.79 -17.26 -29.40
CA THR A 232 23.62 -15.81 -29.22
C THR A 232 22.14 -15.41 -29.06
N ASN A 233 21.22 -16.07 -29.77
CA ASN A 233 19.79 -15.72 -29.80
C ASN A 233 18.97 -16.68 -28.94
N LYS A 234 19.06 -16.53 -27.62
CA LYS A 234 18.39 -17.45 -26.67
C LYS A 234 17.01 -16.99 -26.23
N PHE A 235 16.78 -15.69 -26.20
CA PHE A 235 15.60 -15.09 -25.58
C PHE A 235 14.95 -14.11 -26.54
N GLU A 236 13.64 -14.03 -26.46
CA GLU A 236 12.84 -13.15 -27.29
C GLU A 236 11.93 -12.29 -26.42
N MET A 237 11.73 -11.05 -26.84
CA MET A 237 10.84 -10.08 -26.20
C MET A 237 9.74 -9.69 -27.18
N LYS A 238 8.50 -9.62 -26.70
CA LYS A 238 7.36 -9.16 -27.50
C LYS A 238 7.43 -7.65 -27.65
N ASP A 239 7.57 -7.19 -28.89
CA ASP A 239 7.54 -5.77 -29.23
C ASP A 239 6.10 -5.22 -29.04
N PRO A 240 5.92 -4.14 -28.27
CA PRO A 240 4.59 -3.62 -27.95
C PRO A 240 3.89 -2.94 -29.15
N ALA A 241 4.65 -2.44 -30.13
CA ALA A 241 4.11 -1.75 -31.31
C ALA A 241 3.68 -2.74 -32.40
N THR A 242 4.46 -3.81 -32.61
CA THR A 242 4.21 -4.78 -33.69
C THR A 242 3.55 -6.07 -33.21
N GLY A 243 3.65 -6.37 -31.91
CA GLY A 243 3.20 -7.64 -31.32
C GLY A 243 4.09 -8.84 -31.67
N GLN A 244 5.16 -8.64 -32.45
CA GLN A 244 6.09 -9.68 -32.87
C GLN A 244 7.17 -9.91 -31.83
N TYR A 245 7.76 -11.10 -31.82
CA TYR A 245 8.90 -11.42 -30.97
C TYR A 245 10.21 -11.01 -31.66
N VAL A 246 11.03 -10.23 -30.93
CA VAL A 246 12.35 -9.79 -31.37
C VAL A 246 13.42 -10.33 -30.43
N ASN A 247 14.63 -10.50 -30.93
CA ASN A 247 15.76 -11.01 -30.15
C ASN A 247 16.04 -10.10 -28.95
N TYR A 248 16.18 -10.70 -27.75
CA TYR A 248 16.51 -10.00 -26.52
C TYR A 248 17.99 -10.23 -26.18
N GLU A 249 18.82 -9.32 -26.64
CA GLU A 249 20.28 -9.32 -26.46
C GLU A 249 20.71 -8.60 -25.18
N HIS A 250 19.74 -8.03 -24.43
CA HIS A 250 19.97 -7.35 -23.16
C HIS A 250 20.96 -6.17 -23.27
N SER A 251 20.98 -5.50 -24.42
CA SER A 251 21.72 -4.25 -24.63
C SER A 251 21.12 -3.12 -23.77
N ASP A 252 21.89 -2.05 -23.52
CA ASP A 252 21.39 -0.91 -22.74
C ASP A 252 20.15 -0.25 -23.38
N GLU A 253 20.09 -0.23 -24.71
CA GLU A 253 18.93 0.24 -25.47
C GLU A 253 17.72 -0.66 -25.27
N GLN A 254 17.89 -1.99 -25.28
CA GLN A 254 16.79 -2.93 -25.04
C GLN A 254 16.35 -2.96 -23.56
N LYS A 255 17.26 -2.76 -22.61
CA LYS A 255 16.92 -2.56 -21.19
C LYS A 255 16.06 -1.30 -21.03
N SER A 256 16.47 -0.19 -21.64
CA SER A 256 15.70 1.06 -21.64
C SER A 256 14.35 0.86 -22.32
N ASN A 257 14.28 0.15 -23.46
CA ASN A 257 13.03 -0.15 -24.14
C ASN A 257 12.07 -1.01 -23.30
N LEU A 258 12.57 -2.11 -22.70
CA LEU A 258 11.79 -2.95 -21.78
C LEU A 258 11.28 -2.14 -20.58
N ARG A 259 12.10 -1.24 -20.03
CA ARG A 259 11.70 -0.37 -18.93
C ARG A 259 10.66 0.67 -19.39
N ASP A 260 11.02 1.52 -20.34
CA ASP A 260 10.35 2.79 -20.64
C ASP A 260 9.14 2.63 -21.57
N ASN A 261 9.18 1.65 -22.49
CA ASN A 261 8.15 1.48 -23.50
C ASN A 261 7.21 0.31 -23.20
N ILE A 262 7.63 -0.63 -22.36
CA ILE A 262 6.82 -1.81 -22.02
C ILE A 262 6.36 -1.75 -20.57
N LEU A 263 7.29 -1.85 -19.61
CA LEU A 263 6.94 -1.98 -18.20
C LEU A 263 6.33 -0.68 -17.69
N TRP A 264 6.92 0.46 -18.00
CA TRP A 264 6.47 1.76 -17.54
C TRP A 264 5.00 2.06 -17.92
N PRO A 265 4.55 1.98 -19.19
CA PRO A 265 3.15 2.21 -19.53
C PRO A 265 2.19 1.18 -18.92
N ARG A 266 2.60 -0.09 -18.85
CA ARG A 266 1.78 -1.20 -18.32
C ARG A 266 1.63 -1.13 -16.80
N LEU A 267 2.60 -0.51 -16.12
CA LEU A 267 2.70 -0.46 -14.67
C LEU A 267 2.41 0.94 -14.09
N GLY A 268 1.82 1.82 -14.89
CA GLY A 268 1.32 3.12 -14.42
C GLY A 268 2.35 4.25 -14.39
N GLY A 269 3.50 4.00 -15.01
CA GLY A 269 4.36 5.04 -15.57
C GLY A 269 5.09 5.92 -14.58
N GLU A 270 5.34 5.47 -13.35
CA GLU A 270 6.25 6.13 -12.36
C GLU A 270 6.52 5.27 -11.12
N THR A 271 6.15 3.99 -11.18
CA THR A 271 5.96 3.17 -9.97
C THR A 271 6.80 1.92 -10.00
N ILE A 272 7.17 1.44 -11.18
CA ILE A 272 7.87 0.18 -11.33
C ILE A 272 9.12 0.35 -12.18
N HIS A 273 10.26 0.15 -11.54
CA HIS A 273 11.58 0.11 -12.16
C HIS A 273 12.22 -1.22 -11.79
N VAL A 274 12.67 -1.96 -12.79
CA VAL A 274 13.36 -3.25 -12.65
C VAL A 274 14.84 -3.12 -13.04
N GLU A 275 15.38 -1.91 -12.93
CA GLU A 275 16.70 -1.51 -13.42
C GLU A 275 17.86 -2.25 -12.76
N ARG A 276 17.62 -2.83 -11.57
CA ARG A 276 18.61 -3.63 -10.85
C ARG A 276 18.67 -5.08 -11.34
N VAL A 277 17.78 -5.49 -12.24
CA VAL A 277 17.90 -6.82 -12.84
C VAL A 277 19.00 -6.82 -13.86
N PHE A 278 19.97 -7.69 -13.60
CA PHE A 278 20.94 -8.08 -14.58
C PHE A 278 20.77 -9.57 -14.84
N ILE A 279 20.41 -9.93 -16.07
CA ILE A 279 20.60 -11.29 -16.57
C ILE A 279 21.70 -11.22 -17.62
N ASN A 280 22.72 -12.07 -17.49
CA ASN A 280 23.72 -12.21 -18.53
C ASN A 280 23.19 -13.19 -19.58
N PRO A 281 22.83 -12.75 -20.80
CA PRO A 281 22.26 -13.64 -21.80
C PRO A 281 23.25 -14.73 -22.24
N GLN A 282 24.56 -14.49 -22.11
CA GLN A 282 25.59 -15.45 -22.53
C GLN A 282 25.64 -16.68 -21.61
N THR A 283 25.40 -16.50 -20.31
CA THR A 283 25.48 -17.59 -19.33
C THR A 283 24.12 -18.05 -18.82
N ALA A 284 23.06 -17.27 -19.06
CA ALA A 284 21.71 -17.68 -18.70
C ALA A 284 21.20 -18.78 -19.63
N GLU A 285 20.60 -19.79 -19.00
CA GLU A 285 19.94 -20.91 -19.67
C GLU A 285 18.46 -20.64 -19.94
N SER A 286 17.82 -19.78 -19.13
CA SER A 286 16.39 -19.50 -19.24
C SER A 286 16.08 -18.07 -18.85
N ILE A 287 15.01 -17.52 -19.44
CA ILE A 287 14.47 -16.21 -19.09
C ILE A 287 13.68 -16.20 -17.77
N LYS A 288 13.40 -17.39 -17.18
CA LYS A 288 12.63 -17.55 -15.93
C LYS A 288 13.15 -16.68 -14.77
N PRO A 289 14.46 -16.54 -14.49
CA PRO A 289 14.94 -15.70 -13.39
C PRO A 289 14.55 -14.22 -13.54
N LEU A 290 14.62 -13.67 -14.76
CA LEU A 290 14.19 -12.30 -15.05
C LEU A 290 12.68 -12.14 -14.80
N LYS A 291 11.86 -13.07 -15.32
CA LYS A 291 10.40 -13.09 -15.07
C LYS A 291 10.07 -13.18 -13.58
N ASN A 292 10.74 -14.08 -12.86
CA ASN A 292 10.53 -14.29 -11.43
C ASN A 292 10.88 -13.06 -10.61
N TYR A 293 11.95 -12.36 -10.98
CA TYR A 293 12.28 -11.09 -10.35
C TYR A 293 11.16 -10.07 -10.59
N ILE A 294 10.76 -9.84 -11.85
CA ILE A 294 9.72 -8.84 -12.19
C ILE A 294 8.45 -9.17 -11.40
N ALA A 295 8.04 -10.44 -11.41
CA ALA A 295 6.90 -10.91 -10.65
C ALA A 295 7.05 -10.66 -9.15
N SER A 296 8.20 -10.98 -8.56
CA SER A 296 8.44 -10.85 -7.11
C SER A 296 8.43 -9.41 -6.64
N THR A 297 9.02 -8.50 -7.42
CA THR A 297 9.02 -7.06 -7.13
C THR A 297 7.58 -6.53 -7.18
N ILE A 298 6.81 -6.93 -8.19
CA ILE A 298 5.37 -6.61 -8.32
C ILE A 298 4.54 -7.13 -7.15
N LYS A 299 4.66 -8.42 -6.86
CA LYS A 299 3.95 -9.05 -5.74
C LYS A 299 4.28 -8.35 -4.42
N SER A 300 5.54 -7.99 -4.19
CA SER A 300 5.98 -7.31 -2.96
C SER A 300 5.36 -5.92 -2.81
N PHE A 301 5.37 -5.10 -3.87
CA PHE A 301 4.74 -3.79 -3.83
C PHE A 301 3.22 -3.87 -3.61
N VAL A 302 2.53 -4.69 -4.40
CA VAL A 302 1.08 -4.88 -4.31
C VAL A 302 0.70 -5.33 -2.90
N LYS A 303 1.41 -6.35 -2.39
CA LYS A 303 1.19 -6.89 -1.06
C LYS A 303 1.35 -5.82 0.01
N ASN A 304 2.49 -5.13 0.02
CA ASN A 304 2.78 -4.16 1.07
C ASN A 304 1.88 -2.93 1.00
N SER A 305 1.50 -2.48 -0.19
CA SER A 305 0.56 -1.36 -0.37
C SER A 305 -0.83 -1.69 0.20
N ILE A 306 -1.38 -2.84 -0.19
CA ILE A 306 -2.71 -3.30 0.25
C ILE A 306 -2.71 -3.65 1.74
N ASP A 307 -1.75 -4.44 2.21
CA ASP A 307 -1.71 -4.87 3.61
C ASP A 307 -1.46 -3.68 4.55
N SER A 308 -0.62 -2.70 4.17
CA SER A 308 -0.39 -1.48 4.98
C SER A 308 -1.63 -0.61 5.06
N TYR A 309 -2.42 -0.52 3.98
CA TYR A 309 -3.70 0.18 4.00
C TYR A 309 -4.67 -0.49 4.98
N PHE A 310 -4.86 -1.80 4.91
CA PHE A 310 -5.76 -2.49 5.83
C PHE A 310 -5.26 -2.40 7.27
N GLU A 311 -3.98 -2.63 7.52
CA GLU A 311 -3.41 -2.57 8.85
C GLU A 311 -3.49 -1.15 9.45
N SER A 312 -3.22 -0.10 8.66
CA SER A 312 -3.40 1.29 9.11
C SER A 312 -4.87 1.61 9.41
N LYS A 313 -5.81 1.13 8.60
CA LYS A 313 -7.26 1.23 8.87
C LYS A 313 -7.62 0.52 10.18
N ARG A 314 -7.08 -0.68 10.42
CA ARG A 314 -7.28 -1.48 11.65
C ARG A 314 -6.86 -0.73 12.90
N GLN A 315 -5.69 -0.10 12.84
CA GLN A 315 -5.12 0.67 13.95
C GLN A 315 -5.67 2.09 14.04
N GLY A 316 -6.53 2.48 13.11
CA GLY A 316 -7.09 3.82 13.03
C GLY A 316 -6.12 4.91 12.58
N LYS A 317 -4.99 4.55 11.97
CA LYS A 317 -3.90 5.42 11.49
C LYS A 317 -3.93 5.67 9.97
N ILE A 318 -5.12 5.68 9.37
CA ILE A 318 -5.26 5.79 7.90
C ILE A 318 -4.70 7.09 7.33
N GLU A 319 -4.78 8.19 8.09
CA GLU A 319 -4.21 9.49 7.71
C GLU A 319 -2.69 9.43 7.63
N ALA A 320 -2.03 8.71 8.54
CA ALA A 320 -0.58 8.51 8.51
C ALA A 320 -0.15 7.72 7.27
N PHE A 321 -0.92 6.71 6.87
CA PHE A 321 -0.71 5.99 5.61
C PHE A 321 -0.88 6.91 4.39
N ASN A 322 -1.95 7.71 4.35
CA ASN A 322 -2.18 8.65 3.25
C ASN A 322 -1.06 9.68 3.13
N ASN A 323 -0.61 10.24 4.25
CA ASN A 323 0.53 11.17 4.27
C ASN A 323 1.82 10.49 3.80
N HIS A 324 2.07 9.26 4.24
CA HIS A 324 3.21 8.46 3.76
C HIS A 324 3.16 8.29 2.24
N VAL A 325 1.99 7.95 1.69
CA VAL A 325 1.77 7.81 0.25
C VAL A 325 2.01 9.14 -0.49
N VAL A 326 1.45 10.24 0.01
CA VAL A 326 1.59 11.57 -0.59
C VAL A 326 3.06 11.98 -0.70
N ASN A 327 3.85 11.71 0.34
CA ASN A 327 5.26 12.13 0.44
C ASN A 327 6.25 11.19 -0.25
N ASN A 328 5.79 10.03 -0.75
CA ASN A 328 6.66 9.03 -1.38
C ASN A 328 6.28 8.71 -2.83
N ALA A 329 5.48 9.59 -3.45
CA ALA A 329 5.28 9.60 -4.89
C ALA A 329 6.57 10.08 -5.57
N GLY A 330 7.32 9.16 -6.19
CA GLY A 330 8.55 9.49 -6.95
C GLY A 330 9.74 8.57 -6.70
N ALA A 331 9.54 7.27 -6.43
CA ALA A 331 10.62 6.33 -6.15
C ALA A 331 10.47 5.03 -6.95
N CYS A 332 11.58 4.31 -7.13
CA CYS A 332 11.61 3.05 -7.84
C CYS A 332 10.76 1.97 -7.13
N MET A 333 10.42 0.86 -7.81
CA MET A 333 9.54 -0.17 -7.23
C MET A 333 10.06 -0.73 -5.92
N GLU A 334 11.35 -1.04 -5.92
CA GLU A 334 12.05 -1.60 -4.78
C GLU A 334 12.04 -0.60 -3.62
N ASP A 335 12.23 0.69 -3.91
CA ASP A 335 12.18 1.74 -2.91
C ASP A 335 10.75 1.96 -2.40
N LYS A 336 9.71 1.92 -3.25
CA LYS A 336 8.31 2.00 -2.79
C LYS A 336 7.95 0.80 -1.93
N GLY A 337 8.29 -0.42 -2.38
CA GLY A 337 8.11 -1.65 -1.61
C GLY A 337 8.84 -1.58 -0.27
N LYS A 338 10.11 -1.19 -0.27
CA LYS A 338 10.94 -0.98 0.92
C LYS A 338 10.35 0.10 1.83
N LYS A 339 9.92 1.24 1.30
CA LYS A 339 9.28 2.32 2.06
C LYS A 339 7.98 1.87 2.72
N PHE A 340 7.15 1.08 2.04
CA PHE A 340 5.95 0.50 2.65
C PHE A 340 6.29 -0.54 3.72
N ILE A 341 7.32 -1.37 3.49
CA ILE A 341 7.82 -2.30 4.51
C ILE A 341 8.34 -1.53 5.73
N GLU A 342 9.16 -0.50 5.54
CA GLU A 342 9.67 0.35 6.60
C GLU A 342 8.54 1.08 7.32
N PHE A 343 7.58 1.63 6.59
CA PHE A 343 6.40 2.26 7.17
C PHE A 343 5.64 1.27 8.05
N ARG A 344 5.39 0.07 7.52
CA ARG A 344 4.70 -0.99 8.26
C ARG A 344 5.49 -1.40 9.50
N GLN A 345 6.79 -1.66 9.37
CA GLN A 345 7.66 -2.04 10.50
C GLN A 345 7.76 -0.94 11.56
N ARG A 346 7.87 0.32 11.17
CA ARG A 346 8.04 1.45 12.11
C ARG A 346 6.74 1.92 12.74
N HIS A 347 5.61 1.80 12.03
CA HIS A 347 4.35 2.44 12.44
C HIS A 347 3.21 1.47 12.72
N LEU A 348 3.29 0.24 12.20
CA LEU A 348 2.22 -0.75 12.24
C LEU A 348 2.61 -2.06 12.94
N GLU A 349 3.88 -2.48 12.93
CA GLU A 349 4.35 -3.69 13.61
C GLU A 349 5.05 -3.34 14.94
N GLY A 350 4.43 -3.69 16.07
CA GLY A 350 5.02 -3.56 17.41
C GLY A 350 4.31 -2.56 18.35
N PRO A 351 4.60 -2.59 19.67
CA PRO A 351 4.14 -1.56 20.59
C PRO A 351 4.76 -0.24 20.16
N VAL A 352 3.90 0.78 19.98
CA VAL A 352 4.27 2.12 19.53
C VAL A 352 5.43 2.64 20.39
N ASP A 353 6.64 2.64 19.84
CA ASP A 353 7.75 3.34 20.44
C ASP A 353 7.46 4.84 20.29
N ARG A 354 6.91 5.43 21.36
CA ARG A 354 6.56 6.86 21.41
C ARG A 354 7.79 7.75 21.21
N ALA A 355 9.00 7.27 21.50
CA ALA A 355 10.22 8.00 21.20
C ALA A 355 10.55 7.96 19.71
N LEU A 356 10.25 6.84 19.03
CA LEU A 356 10.35 6.73 17.58
C LEU A 356 9.23 7.51 16.86
N GLU A 357 8.01 7.55 17.40
CA GLU A 357 6.86 8.31 16.87
C GLU A 357 7.04 9.83 17.06
N ALA A 358 7.68 10.27 18.14
CA ALA A 358 8.12 11.67 18.32
C ALA A 358 9.28 12.04 17.38
N ASN A 359 10.27 11.16 17.22
CA ASN A 359 11.35 11.34 16.24
C ASN A 359 10.82 11.37 14.80
N LEU A 360 9.82 10.54 14.46
CA LEU A 360 9.23 10.52 13.11
C LEU A 360 8.21 11.63 12.87
N ASN A 361 7.48 12.11 13.88
CA ASN A 361 6.68 13.34 13.74
C ASN A 361 7.58 14.57 13.52
N ALA A 362 8.82 14.55 14.02
CA ALA A 362 9.84 15.55 13.68
C ALA A 362 10.37 15.38 12.24
N VAL A 363 10.46 14.14 11.73
CA VAL A 363 10.85 13.84 10.33
C VAL A 363 9.72 14.14 9.32
N ILE A 364 8.46 13.93 9.69
CA ILE A 364 7.28 14.02 8.79
C ILE A 364 6.75 15.45 8.66
N ASN A 365 6.96 16.32 9.65
CA ASN A 365 6.51 17.72 9.62
C ASN A 365 7.53 18.72 9.03
N GLY A 366 8.47 18.21 8.21
CA GLY A 366 9.29 19.02 7.31
C GLY A 366 10.68 19.32 7.85
N ASN A 367 11.66 18.57 7.34
CA ASN A 367 13.02 19.05 7.03
C ASN A 367 13.77 17.94 6.30
N VAL A 368 13.84 18.00 4.96
CA VAL A 368 14.73 17.15 4.12
C VAL A 368 16.17 17.70 4.16
N ALA A 369 16.56 18.18 5.33
CA ALA A 369 17.78 18.93 5.54
C ALA A 369 18.15 18.83 7.02
N LYS A 370 19.14 17.98 7.29
CA LYS A 370 19.66 17.71 8.65
C LYS A 370 20.47 18.89 9.18
N THR A 371 21.03 19.70 8.30
CA THR A 371 21.87 20.85 8.64
C THR A 371 21.21 22.19 8.30
N GLN A 372 21.67 23.27 8.95
CA GLN A 372 21.28 24.63 8.61
C GLN A 372 21.43 24.95 7.12
N LYS A 373 22.53 24.46 6.50
CA LYS A 373 22.83 24.65 5.07
C LYS A 373 21.72 24.09 4.20
N GLU A 374 21.42 22.80 4.38
CA GLU A 374 20.45 22.10 3.53
C GLU A 374 19.05 22.73 3.65
N GLN A 375 18.68 23.27 4.82
CA GLN A 375 17.35 23.88 5.03
C GLN A 375 17.26 25.21 4.29
N ILE A 376 18.32 26.01 4.35
CA ILE A 376 18.42 27.29 3.65
C ILE A 376 18.51 27.06 2.14
N GLU A 377 19.34 26.11 1.68
CA GLU A 377 19.53 25.75 0.28
C GLU A 377 18.25 25.21 -0.38
N SER A 378 17.52 24.32 0.31
CA SER A 378 16.24 23.81 -0.20
C SER A 378 15.18 24.90 -0.33
N GLU A 379 15.16 25.85 0.59
CA GLU A 379 14.18 26.94 0.57
C GLU A 379 14.55 28.00 -0.48
N ILE A 380 15.83 28.29 -0.68
CA ILE A 380 16.30 29.13 -1.79
C ILE A 380 15.92 28.48 -3.13
N THR A 381 16.17 27.18 -3.30
CA THR A 381 15.81 26.45 -4.53
C THR A 381 14.30 26.55 -4.82
N ARG A 382 13.47 26.44 -3.77
CA ARG A 382 12.01 26.60 -3.89
C ARG A 382 11.63 28.03 -4.31
N LEU A 383 12.26 29.05 -3.72
CA LEU A 383 11.96 30.45 -4.01
C LEU A 383 12.41 30.86 -5.42
N VAL A 384 13.60 30.43 -5.86
CA VAL A 384 14.09 30.63 -7.23
C VAL A 384 13.17 29.97 -8.25
N ALA A 385 12.65 28.77 -7.96
CA ALA A 385 11.69 28.11 -8.85
C ALA A 385 10.34 28.85 -8.97
N LEU A 386 9.95 29.60 -7.93
CA LEU A 386 8.70 30.37 -7.92
C LEU A 386 8.84 31.76 -8.52
N ASN A 387 10.03 32.37 -8.43
CA ASN A 387 10.32 33.68 -8.99
C ASN A 387 11.74 33.72 -9.58
N PRO A 388 12.00 33.21 -10.80
CA PRO A 388 13.37 33.10 -11.31
C PRO A 388 14.15 34.43 -11.45
N GLU A 389 13.45 35.57 -11.45
CA GLU A 389 14.03 36.91 -11.60
C GLU A 389 14.19 37.67 -10.26
N GLY A 390 13.79 37.08 -9.13
CA GLY A 390 13.88 37.75 -7.83
C GLY A 390 15.32 37.92 -7.34
N GLU A 391 15.56 39.01 -6.61
CA GLU A 391 16.87 39.30 -6.04
C GLU A 391 17.02 38.68 -4.64
N TRP A 392 18.26 38.56 -4.14
CA TRP A 392 18.53 38.00 -2.81
C TRP A 392 17.73 38.70 -1.70
N GLU A 393 17.60 40.02 -1.78
CA GLU A 393 16.87 40.83 -0.79
C GLU A 393 15.39 40.42 -0.67
N ASP A 394 14.76 40.02 -1.79
CA ASP A 394 13.38 39.52 -1.82
C ASP A 394 13.25 38.14 -1.15
N TYR A 395 14.24 37.27 -1.36
CA TYR A 395 14.25 35.92 -0.77
C TYR A 395 14.64 35.93 0.70
N ALA A 396 15.54 36.80 1.12
CA ALA A 396 16.05 36.86 2.48
C ALA A 396 14.92 37.12 3.49
N ALA A 397 13.97 37.99 3.15
CA ALA A 397 12.81 38.28 4.00
C ALA A 397 11.89 37.04 4.16
N GLU A 398 11.58 36.35 3.07
CA GLU A 398 10.71 35.16 3.10
C GLU A 398 11.41 33.94 3.71
N LEU A 399 12.72 33.79 3.50
CA LEU A 399 13.56 32.78 4.17
C LEU A 399 13.55 32.96 5.69
N LYS A 400 13.78 34.19 6.17
CA LYS A 400 13.76 34.48 7.62
C LYS A 400 12.40 34.19 8.22
N LYS A 401 11.32 34.59 7.56
CA LYS A 401 9.95 34.28 7.99
C LYS A 401 9.66 32.78 8.02
N THR A 402 10.24 32.00 7.11
CA THR A 402 9.95 30.58 6.93
C THR A 402 10.84 29.66 7.77
N LEU A 403 12.08 30.05 8.03
CA LEU A 403 13.11 29.19 8.65
C LEU A 403 13.48 29.59 10.08
N VAL A 404 13.33 30.85 10.48
CA VAL A 404 13.64 31.25 11.87
C VAL A 404 12.75 30.47 12.84
N GLY A 405 13.37 29.85 13.84
CA GLY A 405 12.68 29.00 14.81
C GLY A 405 12.61 27.51 14.44
N LYS A 406 12.93 27.12 13.20
CA LYS A 406 13.05 25.70 12.82
C LYS A 406 14.34 25.10 13.37
N TYR A 407 14.28 23.86 13.86
CA TYR A 407 15.44 23.18 14.43
C TYR A 407 16.31 22.52 13.33
N ALA A 408 17.62 22.71 13.44
CA ALA A 408 18.61 22.16 12.52
C ALA A 408 19.94 21.86 13.22
N THR A 409 20.75 20.96 12.65
CA THR A 409 22.15 20.78 13.07
C THR A 409 22.95 22.03 12.70
N VAL A 410 23.62 22.62 13.68
CA VAL A 410 24.44 23.82 13.50
C VAL A 410 25.67 23.50 12.65
N ILE A 411 25.96 24.39 11.71
CA ILE A 411 27.17 24.31 10.89
C ILE A 411 28.12 25.46 11.20
N LYS A 412 29.42 25.18 11.13
CA LYS A 412 30.49 26.17 11.08
C LYS A 412 31.02 26.24 9.65
N VAL A 413 31.29 27.45 9.17
CA VAL A 413 32.00 27.67 7.90
C VAL A 413 33.50 27.64 8.20
N LYS A 414 34.24 26.79 7.50
CA LYS A 414 35.71 26.72 7.53
C LYS A 414 36.23 27.17 6.18
N VAL A 415 37.23 28.04 6.14
CA VAL A 415 37.86 28.48 4.88
C VAL A 415 39.24 27.86 4.79
N GLU A 416 39.45 26.95 3.83
CA GLU A 416 40.76 26.36 3.55
C GLU A 416 41.05 26.43 2.05
N GLY A 417 42.19 27.02 1.68
CA GLY A 417 42.66 27.07 0.28
C GLY A 417 41.75 27.85 -0.68
N GLY A 418 40.96 28.82 -0.18
CA GLY A 418 40.00 29.58 -1.00
C GLY A 418 38.67 28.85 -1.25
N ARG A 419 38.48 27.64 -0.70
CA ARG A 419 37.20 26.93 -0.70
C ARG A 419 36.58 26.96 0.70
N ARG A 420 35.29 27.26 0.77
CA ARG A 420 34.50 27.19 2.00
C ARG A 420 33.97 25.78 2.18
N GLU A 421 34.15 25.23 3.37
CA GLU A 421 33.62 23.94 3.79
C GLU A 421 32.64 24.13 4.95
N TYR A 422 31.49 23.48 4.85
CA TYR A 422 30.44 23.53 5.88
C TYR A 422 30.58 22.30 6.77
N VAL A 423 30.94 22.50 8.04
CA VAL A 423 31.24 21.42 8.99
C VAL A 423 30.24 21.44 10.14
N GLU A 424 29.69 20.28 10.49
CA GLU A 424 28.80 20.13 11.64
C GLU A 424 29.50 20.52 12.94
N VAL A 425 28.84 21.33 13.77
CA VAL A 425 29.29 21.61 15.12
C VAL A 425 28.92 20.42 16.01
N LYS A 426 29.92 19.87 16.72
CA LYS A 426 29.73 18.75 17.64
C LYS A 426 30.09 19.17 19.08
N GLN A 427 29.27 18.75 20.04
CA GLN A 427 29.51 18.88 21.48
C GLN A 427 29.44 17.48 22.10
N ASP A 428 30.45 17.09 22.86
CA ASP A 428 30.59 15.74 23.44
C ASP A 428 30.45 14.61 22.39
N GLY A 429 30.96 14.85 21.18
CA GLY A 429 30.90 13.91 20.06
C GLY A 429 29.53 13.82 19.35
N LYS A 430 28.53 14.57 19.80
CA LYS A 430 27.18 14.61 19.21
C LYS A 430 26.94 15.92 18.44
N PRO A 431 26.22 15.89 17.31
CA PRO A 431 25.82 17.11 16.61
C PRO A 431 25.04 18.05 17.51
N VAL A 432 25.31 19.35 17.40
CA VAL A 432 24.58 20.40 18.12
C VAL A 432 23.35 20.79 17.31
N GLU A 433 22.17 20.61 17.90
CA GLU A 433 20.89 20.99 17.30
C GLU A 433 20.29 22.19 18.03
N ARG A 434 19.90 23.23 17.28
CA ARG A 434 19.14 24.38 17.82
C ARG A 434 18.26 25.01 16.75
N ALA A 435 17.39 25.92 17.17
CA ALA A 435 16.61 26.77 16.27
C ALA A 435 17.53 27.64 15.39
N ILE A 436 17.20 27.75 14.11
CA ILE A 436 17.81 28.67 13.13
C ILE A 436 17.47 30.11 13.54
N THR A 437 18.48 30.97 13.56
CA THR A 437 18.31 32.42 13.79
C THR A 437 18.37 33.21 12.47
N ALA A 438 17.97 34.48 12.51
CA ALA A 438 18.08 35.35 11.34
C ALA A 438 19.55 35.53 10.92
N GLU A 439 20.47 35.60 11.89
CA GLU A 439 21.90 35.70 11.63
C GLU A 439 22.47 34.43 10.98
N ASP A 440 21.90 33.25 11.24
CA ASP A 440 22.32 32.03 10.55
C ASP A 440 22.00 32.08 9.06
N ILE A 441 20.85 32.66 8.69
CA ILE A 441 20.41 32.84 7.30
C ILE A 441 21.26 33.92 6.63
N ASP A 442 21.51 35.04 7.30
CA ASP A 442 22.36 36.12 6.77
C ASP A 442 23.81 35.66 6.56
N ARG A 443 24.29 34.74 7.39
CA ARG A 443 25.67 34.25 7.32
C ARG A 443 25.98 33.41 6.09
N ILE A 444 25.02 32.61 5.60
CA ILE A 444 25.28 31.63 4.54
C ILE A 444 24.28 31.70 3.37
N GLY A 445 23.15 32.39 3.52
CA GLY A 445 22.05 32.33 2.55
C GLY A 445 22.36 33.01 1.23
N GLU A 446 22.98 34.19 1.25
CA GLU A 446 23.35 34.93 0.03
C GLU A 446 24.37 34.16 -0.81
N GLU A 447 25.32 33.51 -0.14
CA GLU A 447 26.33 32.68 -0.79
C GLU A 447 25.70 31.45 -1.44
N LEU A 448 24.83 30.73 -0.74
CA LEU A 448 24.11 29.59 -1.30
C LEU A 448 23.21 30.00 -2.47
N TYR A 449 22.63 31.19 -2.41
CA TYR A 449 21.87 31.76 -3.52
C TYR A 449 22.74 31.98 -4.76
N ASN A 450 23.92 32.60 -4.60
CA ASN A 450 24.86 32.79 -5.69
C ASN A 450 25.37 31.45 -6.26
N ASP A 451 25.65 30.48 -5.40
CA ASP A 451 26.06 29.11 -5.81
C ASP A 451 24.97 28.43 -6.65
N ILE A 452 23.69 28.54 -6.26
CA ILE A 452 22.56 27.97 -6.99
C ILE A 452 22.39 28.61 -8.37
N LEU A 453 22.65 29.90 -8.50
CA LEU A 453 22.55 30.63 -9.76
C LEU A 453 23.82 30.57 -10.62
N GLY A 454 24.94 30.09 -10.07
CA GLY A 454 26.23 30.02 -10.75
C GLY A 454 26.88 31.39 -10.98
N LEU A 455 26.69 32.34 -10.06
CA LEU A 455 27.14 33.74 -10.13
C LEU A 455 28.55 33.97 -9.55
#